data_AF-A0A527DVB2-F1
#
_entry.id   AF-A0A527DVB2-F1
#
_cell.length_a   1.000
_cell.length_b   1.000
_cell.length_c   1.000
_cell.angle_alpha   90.00
_cell.angle_beta   90.00
_cell.angle_gamma   90.00
#
_symmetry.space_group_name_H-M   'P 1'
#
loop_
_entity.id
_entity.type
_entity.pdbx_description
1 polymer ?
#
loop_
_entity_poly.entity_id
_entity_poly.type
_entity_poly.pdbx_seq_one_letter_code
_entity_poly.pdbx_strand_id
1 'polypeptide(L)' 'MMTRNKGKKAEGLAAEVRRQFTAETVTRFLRTLPAFGTEAEIPERFRELLDRLDRAEGRDVSWRRQ' A
#
# COMPACT_ATOMS: atom_id res chain seq x y z
N MET A 1 0.38 2.37 34.23
CA MET A 1 0.32 1.27 33.23
C MET A 1 -0.88 1.48 32.30
N MET A 2 -0.76 2.30 31.24
CA MET A 2 -1.90 2.65 30.34
C MET A 2 -1.51 2.72 28.84
N THR A 3 -0.23 2.55 28.49
CA THR A 3 0.27 2.76 27.12
C THR A 3 0.14 1.53 26.22
N ARG A 4 -0.01 0.33 26.78
CA ARG A 4 -0.03 -0.94 26.03
C ARG A 4 -1.36 -1.22 25.29
N ASN A 5 -2.44 -0.48 25.58
CA ASN A 5 -3.77 -0.73 24.99
C ASN A 5 -4.05 0.07 23.70
N LYS A 6 -3.33 1.18 23.44
CA LYS A 6 -3.53 1.97 22.22
C LYS A 6 -2.97 1.29 20.97
N GLY A 7 -1.84 0.57 21.09
CA GLY A 7 -1.23 -0.16 19.97
C GLY A 7 -2.11 -1.28 19.41
N LYS A 8 -2.71 -2.10 20.28
CA LYS A 8 -3.62 -3.18 19.86
C LYS A 8 -4.89 -2.66 19.17
N LYS A 9 -5.41 -1.51 19.60
CA LYS A 9 -6.56 -0.85 18.96
C LYS A 9 -6.21 -0.28 17.59
N ALA A 10 -5.01 0.29 17.45
CA ALA A 10 -4.52 0.83 16.18
C ALA A 10 -4.24 -0.29 15.16
N GLU A 11 -3.62 -1.40 15.59
CA GLU A 11 -3.40 -2.56 14.73
C GLU A 11 -4.72 -3.20 14.28
N GLY A 12 -5.68 -3.36 15.19
CA GLY A 12 -7.02 -3.85 14.87
C GLY A 12 -7.76 -2.93 13.89
N LEU A 13 -7.66 -1.61 14.07
CA LEU A 13 -8.23 -0.63 13.14
C LEU A 13 -7.57 -0.69 11.76
N ALA A 14 -6.24 -0.79 11.69
CA ALA A 14 -5.54 -0.92 10.42
C ALA A 14 -5.92 -2.22 9.69
N ALA A 15 -6.09 -3.33 10.41
CA ALA A 15 -6.56 -4.59 9.85
C ALA A 15 -8.02 -4.50 9.36
N GLU A 16 -8.89 -3.84 10.11
CA GLU A 16 -10.28 -3.59 9.76
C GLU A 16 -10.40 -2.71 8.51
N VAL A 17 -9.65 -1.60 8.46
CA VAL A 17 -9.58 -0.71 7.30
C VAL A 17 -9.11 -1.50 6.08
N ARG A 18 -8.02 -2.27 6.18
CA ARG A 18 -7.58 -3.14 5.09
C ARG A 18 -8.69 -4.10 4.65
N ARG A 19 -9.38 -4.77 5.58
CA ARG A 19 -10.46 -5.71 5.25
C ARG A 19 -11.60 -5.03 4.48
N GLN A 20 -11.99 -3.83 4.88
CA GLN A 20 -13.07 -3.08 4.23
C GLN A 20 -12.67 -2.60 2.83
N PHE A 21 -11.43 -2.11 2.67
CA PHE A 21 -10.93 -1.65 1.37
C PHE A 21 -10.65 -2.78 0.39
N THR A 22 -10.30 -3.98 0.87
CA THR A 22 -10.13 -5.19 0.03
C THR A 22 -11.47 -5.87 -0.29
N ALA A 23 -12.59 -5.41 0.29
CA ALA A 23 -13.90 -5.96 -0.06
C ALA A 23 -14.22 -5.68 -1.53
N GLU A 24 -14.73 -6.68 -2.24
CA GLU A 24 -15.02 -6.60 -3.68
C GLU A 24 -15.98 -5.45 -4.01
N THR A 25 -16.97 -5.20 -3.15
CA THR A 25 -17.91 -4.07 -3.28
C THR A 25 -17.20 -2.73 -3.24
N VAL A 26 -16.27 -2.54 -2.32
CA VAL A 26 -15.49 -1.29 -2.21
C VAL A 26 -14.55 -1.16 -3.39
N THR A 27 -13.91 -2.25 -3.82
CA THR A 27 -13.05 -2.25 -5.01
C THR A 27 -13.82 -1.88 -6.28
N ARG A 28 -15.03 -2.44 -6.47
CA ARG A 28 -15.92 -2.12 -7.60
C ARG A 28 -16.36 -0.65 -7.56
N PHE A 29 -16.70 -0.12 -6.38
CA PHE A 29 -17.05 1.29 -6.20
C PHE A 29 -15.86 2.21 -6.51
N LEU A 30 -14.67 1.92 -5.98
CA LEU A 30 -13.47 2.73 -6.25
C LEU A 30 -13.17 2.76 -7.74
N ARG A 31 -13.28 1.64 -8.47
CA ARG A 31 -13.09 1.59 -9.93
C ARG A 31 -14.06 2.46 -10.74
N THR A 32 -15.22 2.81 -10.19
CA THR A 32 -16.15 3.76 -10.84
C THR A 32 -15.79 5.22 -10.60
N LEU A 33 -14.90 5.51 -9.65
CA LEU A 33 -14.48 6.88 -9.36
C LEU A 33 -13.37 7.31 -10.34
N PRO A 34 -13.48 8.50 -10.96
CA PRO A 34 -12.48 8.98 -11.92
C PRO A 34 -11.05 9.02 -11.37
N ALA A 35 -10.89 9.31 -10.08
CA ALA A 35 -9.59 9.37 -9.40
C ALA A 35 -8.87 8.01 -9.29
N PHE A 36 -9.58 6.91 -9.47
CA PHE A 36 -9.05 5.54 -9.44
C PHE A 36 -9.28 4.80 -10.76
N GLY A 37 -9.74 5.52 -11.79
CA GLY A 37 -9.73 5.01 -13.14
C GLY A 37 -8.31 4.64 -13.53
N THR A 38 -8.13 3.52 -14.23
CA THR A 38 -6.84 3.17 -14.80
C THR A 38 -6.52 4.18 -15.91
N GLU A 39 -5.65 5.13 -15.60
CA GLU A 39 -5.04 6.00 -16.60
C GLU A 39 -4.23 5.13 -17.57
N ALA A 40 -4.27 5.46 -18.87
CA ALA A 40 -3.58 4.70 -19.91
C ALA A 40 -2.05 4.75 -19.75
N GLU A 41 -1.55 5.77 -19.06
CA GLU A 41 -0.15 5.96 -18.75
C GLU A 41 0.02 6.10 -17.23
N ILE A 42 1.12 5.56 -16.69
CA ILE A 42 1.44 5.67 -15.26
C ILE A 42 1.92 7.10 -14.97
N PRO A 43 1.29 7.84 -14.06
CA PRO A 43 1.78 9.13 -13.59
C PRO A 43 3.25 9.10 -13.15
N GLU A 44 4.00 10.15 -13.50
CA GLU A 44 5.45 10.24 -13.22
C GLU A 44 5.80 10.01 -11.74
N ARG A 45 4.98 10.55 -10.83
CA ARG A 45 5.12 10.32 -9.37
C ARG A 45 5.15 8.85 -8.98
N PHE A 46 4.42 7.98 -9.69
CA PHE A 46 4.40 6.55 -9.41
C PHE A 46 5.60 5.85 -10.03
N ARG A 47 6.09 6.30 -11.19
CA ARG A 47 7.35 5.82 -11.77
C ARG A 47 8.52 6.08 -10.83
N GLU A 48 8.65 7.28 -10.30
CA GLU A 48 9.72 7.65 -9.35
C GLU A 48 9.71 6.76 -8.09
N LEU A 49 8.51 6.42 -7.59
CA LEU A 49 8.36 5.54 -6.42
C LEU A 49 8.74 4.10 -6.72
N LEU A 50 8.35 3.58 -7.89
CA LEU A 50 8.73 2.24 -8.34
C LEU A 50 10.23 2.15 -8.59
N ASP A 51 10.82 3.16 -9.22
CA ASP A 51 12.28 3.30 -9.39
C ASP A 51 13.03 3.24 -8.05
N ARG A 52 12.49 3.92 -7.03
CA ARG A 52 13.05 3.90 -5.68
C ARG A 52 12.92 2.52 -5.04
N LEU A 53 11.81 1.83 -5.28
CA LEU A 53 11.58 0.47 -4.79
C LEU A 53 12.56 -0.51 -5.43
N ASP A 54 12.69 -0.48 -6.77
CA ASP A 54 13.63 -1.32 -7.53
C ASP A 54 15.09 -1.10 -7.07
N ARG A 55 15.47 0.16 -6.81
CA ARG A 55 16.80 0.46 -6.24
C ARG A 55 16.98 -0.10 -4.83
N ALA A 56 15.94 -0.09 -4.01
CA ALA A 56 16.01 -0.65 -2.66
C ALA A 56 16.11 -2.19 -2.71
N GLU A 57 15.28 -2.84 -3.54
CA GLU A 57 15.29 -4.29 -3.73
C GLU A 57 16.60 -4.76 -4.38
N GLY A 58 17.11 -4.07 -5.39
CA GLY A 58 18.39 -4.38 -6.03
C GLY A 58 19.57 -4.30 -5.04
N ARG A 59 19.52 -3.38 -4.08
CA ARG A 59 20.50 -3.32 -2.97
C ARG A 59 20.34 -4.54 -2.06
N ASP A 60 19.13 -4.91 -1.68
CA ASP A 60 18.87 -6.11 -0.85
C ASP A 60 19.32 -7.42 -1.53
N VAL A 61 19.10 -7.56 -2.85
CA VAL A 61 19.55 -8.72 -3.63
C VAL A 61 21.08 -8.80 -3.73
N SER A 62 21.78 -7.66 -3.74
CA SER A 62 23.25 -7.63 -3.70
C SER A 62 23.84 -8.07 -2.35
N TRP A 63 23.14 -7.79 -1.25
CA TRP A 63 23.54 -8.20 0.11
C TRP A 63 23.29 -9.69 0.39
N ARG A 64 22.28 -10.31 -0.21
CA ARG A 64 21.98 -11.76 -0.04
C ARG A 64 22.86 -12.72 -0.85
N ARG A 65 23.75 -12.20 -1.70
CA ARG A 65 24.64 -13.01 -2.55
C ARG A 65 26.10 -13.01 -2.08
N GLN A 66 26.36 -12.55 -0.86
CA GLN A 66 27.66 -12.58 -0.17
C GLN A 66 27.65 -13.58 0.98
#